data_AF-A0A7Y5GAU9-F1
#
_entry.id   AF-A0A7Y5GAU9-F1
#
_cell.length_a   1.000
_cell.length_b   1.000
_cell.length_c   1.000
_cell.angle_alpha   90.00
_cell.angle_beta   90.00
_cell.angle_gamma   90.00
#
_symmetry.space_group_name_H-M   'P 1'
#
loop_
_entity.id
_entity.type
_entity.pdbx_description
1 polymer ?
#
loop_
_entity_poly.entity_id
_entity_poly.type
_entity_poly.pdbx_seq_one_letter_code
_entity_poly.pdbx_strand_id
1 'polypeptide(L)'
;MLTSWALTGLVEFVVWLVWIRREPIKLFGYCIAVNTLTQPLAVWIYHSWALSLSGYQGGHVPGILLVVEVAVLAVEWVLIKWLLDLKWFRSLLIALSANVVTAAMSFLY
;
A
#
# COMPACT_ATOMS: atom_id res chain seq x y z
N MET A 1 -10.25 1.55 11.77
CA MET A 1 -10.27 1.11 10.36
C MET A 1 -10.39 2.30 9.41
N LEU A 2 -11.44 3.12 9.48
CA LEU A 2 -11.60 4.28 8.58
C LEU A 2 -10.47 5.32 8.71
N THR A 3 -10.00 5.56 9.94
CA THR A 3 -8.90 6.50 10.25
C THR A 3 -7.56 6.05 9.68
N SER A 4 -7.21 4.76 9.87
CA SER A 4 -6.01 4.16 9.28
C SER A 4 -6.07 4.17 7.75
N TRP A 5 -7.23 3.85 7.17
CA TRP A 5 -7.43 3.91 5.72
C TRP A 5 -7.19 5.32 5.16
N ALA A 6 -7.79 6.32 5.81
CA ALA A 6 -7.66 7.72 5.39
C ALA A 6 -6.23 8.24 5.55
N LEU A 7 -5.52 7.86 6.61
CA LEU A 7 -4.14 8.27 6.84
C LEU A 7 -3.19 7.66 5.82
N THR A 8 -3.29 6.36 5.56
CA THR A 8 -2.51 5.66 4.53
C THR A 8 -2.76 6.28 3.16
N GLY A 9 -4.02 6.46 2.77
CA GLY A 9 -4.36 7.09 1.49
C GLY A 9 -3.86 8.54 1.37
N LEU A 10 -3.87 9.32 2.46
CA LEU A 10 -3.33 10.67 2.47
C LEU A 10 -1.80 10.67 2.25
N VAL A 11 -1.08 9.80 2.97
CA VAL A 11 0.38 9.69 2.87
C VAL A 11 0.78 9.28 1.46
N GLU A 12 0.15 8.25 0.91
CA GLU A 12 0.42 7.77 -0.45
C GLU A 12 0.12 8.85 -1.50
N PHE A 13 -1.00 9.57 -1.33
CA PHE A 13 -1.35 10.69 -2.21
C PHE A 13 -0.27 11.78 -2.18
N VAL A 14 0.24 12.14 -1.00
CA VAL A 14 1.33 13.13 -0.87
C VAL A 14 2.60 12.64 -1.57
N VAL A 15 2.97 11.36 -1.40
CA VAL A 15 4.13 10.78 -2.08
C VAL A 15 3.97 10.84 -3.60
N TRP A 16 2.81 10.45 -4.13
CA TRP A 16 2.53 10.50 -5.55
C TRP A 16 2.54 11.92 -6.09
N LEU A 17 1.98 12.87 -5.33
CA LEU A 17 1.98 14.30 -5.68
C LEU A 17 3.40 14.84 -5.79
N VAL A 18 4.30 14.46 -4.87
CA VAL A 18 5.71 14.87 -4.89
C VAL A 18 6.45 14.31 -6.10
N TRP A 19 6.17 13.07 -6.51
CA TRP A 19 6.81 12.43 -7.66
C TRP A 19 6.30 12.93 -9.00
N ILE A 20 4.98 13.03 -9.17
CA ILE A 20 4.34 13.24 -10.48
C ILE A 20 4.10 14.74 -10.73
N ARG A 21 3.77 15.51 -9.68
CA ARG A 21 3.55 16.96 -9.71
C ARG A 21 2.58 17.44 -10.79
N ARG A 22 1.60 16.62 -11.17
CA ARG A 22 0.61 16.92 -12.21
C ARG A 22 -0.76 16.38 -11.85
N GLU A 23 -1.80 17.10 -12.27
CA GLU A 23 -3.21 16.69 -12.20
C GLU A 23 -3.63 16.12 -10.82
N PRO A 24 -3.54 16.92 -9.73
CA PRO A 24 -3.71 16.43 -8.35
C PRO A 24 -5.05 15.75 -8.09
N ILE A 25 -6.13 16.23 -8.74
CA ILE A 25 -7.47 15.62 -8.61
C ILE A 25 -7.50 14.22 -9.20
N LYS A 26 -6.85 14.00 -10.36
CA LYS A 26 -6.77 12.67 -10.97
C LYS A 26 -5.88 11.74 -10.14
N LEU A 27 -4.76 12.24 -9.63
CA LEU A 27 -3.89 11.49 -8.72
C LEU A 27 -4.64 11.03 -7.47
N PHE A 28 -5.48 11.90 -6.89
CA PHE A 28 -6.30 11.55 -5.74
C PHE A 28 -7.29 10.42 -6.08
N GLY A 29 -7.97 10.50 -7.23
CA GLY A 29 -8.85 9.44 -7.72
C GLY A 29 -8.13 8.11 -7.91
N TYR A 30 -6.93 8.13 -8.50
CA TYR A 30 -6.11 6.92 -8.65
C TYR A 30 -5.62 6.38 -7.31
N CYS A 31 -5.24 7.24 -6.36
CA CYS A 31 -4.82 6.84 -5.02
C CYS A 31 -5.93 6.11 -4.28
N ILE A 32 -7.17 6.63 -4.35
CA ILE A 32 -8.35 5.96 -3.80
C ILE A 32 -8.56 4.60 -4.47
N ALA A 33 -8.48 4.53 -5.81
CA ALA A 33 -8.68 3.29 -6.55
C ALA A 33 -7.67 2.21 -6.15
N VAL A 34 -6.39 2.59 -6.02
CA VAL A 34 -5.32 1.67 -5.59
C VAL A 34 -5.54 1.20 -4.16
N ASN A 35 -5.76 2.11 -3.20
CA ASN A 35 -6.00 1.75 -1.80
C ASN A 35 -7.25 0.87 -1.59
N THR A 36 -8.30 1.11 -2.39
CA THR A 36 -9.54 0.32 -2.33
C THR A 36 -9.30 -1.13 -2.77
N LEU A 37 -8.29 -1.39 -3.59
CA LEU A 37 -7.91 -2.74 -4.01
C LEU A 37 -6.88 -3.37 -3.07
N THR A 38 -5.87 -2.60 -2.64
CA THR A 38 -4.71 -3.15 -1.92
C THR A 38 -4.98 -3.37 -0.44
N GLN A 39 -5.82 -2.55 0.20
CA GLN A 39 -6.14 -2.76 1.61
C GLN A 39 -7.01 -4.01 1.87
N PRO A 40 -8.12 -4.26 1.13
CA PRO A 40 -8.86 -5.50 1.31
C PRO A 40 -8.01 -6.74 1.00
N LEU A 41 -7.10 -6.64 0.02
CA LEU A 41 -6.15 -7.69 -0.28
C LEU A 41 -5.22 -7.97 0.92
N ALA A 42 -4.63 -6.92 1.51
CA ALA A 42 -3.78 -7.07 2.70
C ALA A 42 -4.55 -7.72 3.86
N VAL A 43 -5.76 -7.23 4.15
CA VAL A 43 -6.63 -7.79 5.20
C VAL A 43 -6.99 -9.25 4.92
N TRP A 44 -7.30 -9.59 3.67
CA TRP A 44 -7.61 -10.96 3.28
C TRP A 44 -6.40 -11.89 3.46
N ILE A 45 -5.21 -11.49 3.01
CA ILE A 45 -3.98 -12.28 3.20
C ILE A 45 -3.71 -12.46 4.69
N TYR A 46 -3.78 -11.39 5.49
CA TYR A 46 -3.63 -11.48 6.94
C TYR A 46 -4.64 -12.46 7.56
N HIS A 47 -5.92 -12.38 7.18
CA HIS A 47 -6.96 -13.22 7.76
C HIS A 47 -6.81 -14.70 7.35
N SER A 48 -6.59 -14.98 6.07
CA SER A 48 -6.41 -16.34 5.55
C SER A 48 -5.19 -17.04 6.15
N TRP A 49 -4.10 -16.30 6.35
CA TRP A 49 -2.89 -16.84 6.96
C TRP A 49 -3.00 -16.93 8.48
N ALA A 50 -3.65 -15.97 9.14
CA ALA A 50 -3.92 -16.04 10.59
C ALA A 50 -4.85 -17.21 10.98
N LEU A 51 -5.87 -17.51 10.16
CA LEU A 51 -6.74 -18.69 10.34
C LEU A 51 -5.99 -20.01 10.18
N SER A 52 -5.00 -20.05 9.29
CA SER A 52 -4.12 -21.22 9.11
C SER A 52 -3.15 -21.42 10.28
N LEU A 53 -2.94 -20.38 11.10
CA LEU A 53 -2.06 -20.34 12.27
C LEU A 53 -2.82 -20.31 13.60
N SER A 54 -4.05 -20.83 13.63
CA SER A 54 -5.03 -20.82 14.75
C SER A 54 -4.60 -21.53 16.05
N GLY A 55 -3.33 -21.42 16.44
CA GLY A 55 -2.84 -21.45 17.81
C GLY A 55 -2.05 -20.18 18.23
N TYR A 56 -1.78 -19.24 17.31
CA TYR A 56 -0.93 -18.08 17.59
C TYR A 56 -1.77 -16.83 17.89
N GLN A 57 -2.11 -16.64 19.16
CA GLN A 57 -2.66 -15.38 19.64
C GLN A 57 -1.55 -14.31 19.65
N GLY A 58 -1.70 -13.29 18.81
CA GLY A 58 -1.18 -11.95 19.10
C GLY A 58 0.28 -11.65 18.81
N GLY A 59 1.00 -12.44 18.02
CA GLY A 59 2.36 -12.10 17.59
C GLY A 59 2.44 -11.79 16.10
N HIS A 60 2.91 -10.59 15.75
CA HIS A 60 3.37 -10.25 14.42
C HIS A 60 4.48 -11.24 14.00
N VAL A 61 4.16 -12.25 13.19
CA VAL A 61 5.20 -13.11 12.61
C VAL A 61 5.91 -12.29 11.53
N PRO A 62 7.20 -11.94 11.68
CA PRO A 62 7.89 -11.01 10.78
C PRO A 62 7.87 -11.48 9.32
N GLY A 63 7.87 -12.79 9.08
CA GLY A 63 7.81 -13.36 7.74
C GLY A 63 6.49 -13.13 7.01
N ILE A 64 5.35 -13.10 7.73
CA ILE A 64 4.03 -12.90 7.12
C ILE A 64 3.83 -11.44 6.76
N LEU A 65 4.30 -10.52 7.62
CA LEU A 65 4.34 -9.08 7.32
C LEU A 65 5.09 -8.83 6.00
N LEU A 66 6.27 -9.43 5.84
CA LEU A 66 7.09 -9.26 4.64
C LEU A 66 6.40 -9.81 3.39
N VAL A 67 5.72 -10.96 3.48
CA VAL A 67 4.96 -11.53 2.35
C VAL A 67 3.80 -10.63 1.96
N VAL A 68 3.06 -10.09 2.94
CA VAL A 68 1.93 -9.18 2.67
C VAL A 68 2.43 -7.88 2.04
N GLU A 69 3.48 -7.27 2.59
CA GLU A 69 4.07 -6.04 2.05
C GLU A 69 4.57 -6.22 0.62
N VAL A 70 5.27 -7.33 0.32
CA VAL A 70 5.74 -7.62 -1.04
C VAL A 70 4.56 -7.85 -2.00
N ALA A 71 3.52 -8.56 -1.58
CA ALA A 71 2.35 -8.81 -2.40
C ALA A 71 1.57 -7.52 -2.70
N VAL A 72 1.33 -6.70 -1.67
CA VAL A 72 0.68 -5.39 -1.79
C VAL A 72 1.50 -4.49 -2.70
N LEU A 73 2.81 -4.37 -2.46
CA LEU A 73 3.74 -3.58 -3.27
C LEU A 73 3.70 -3.99 -4.74
N ALA A 74 3.67 -5.30 -5.04
CA ALA A 74 3.60 -5.80 -6.40
C ALA A 74 2.29 -5.39 -7.10
N VAL A 75 1.17 -5.45 -6.39
CA VAL A 75 -0.14 -5.02 -6.93
C VAL A 75 -0.16 -3.50 -7.15
N GLU A 76 0.32 -2.71 -6.18
CA GLU A 76 0.42 -1.26 -6.31
C GLU A 76 1.32 -0.85 -7.46
N TRP A 77 2.47 -1.52 -7.61
CA TRP A 77 3.39 -1.27 -8.71
C TRP A 77 2.73 -1.43 -10.08
N VAL A 78 1.98 -2.52 -10.28
CA VAL A 78 1.25 -2.78 -11.53
C VAL A 78 0.15 -1.75 -11.74
N LEU A 79 -0.63 -1.43 -10.70
CA LEU A 79 -1.72 -0.46 -10.78
C LEU A 79 -1.22 0.95 -11.09
N ILE A 80 -0.16 1.40 -10.42
CA ILE A 80 0.50 2.69 -10.67
C ILE A 80 1.00 2.74 -12.10
N LYS A 81 1.65 1.66 -12.58
CA LYS A 81 2.09 1.59 -13.98
C LYS A 81 0.91 1.79 -14.93
N TRP A 82 -0.18 1.06 -14.74
CA TRP A 82 -1.32 1.08 -15.67
C TRP A 82 -2.13 2.38 -15.60
N LEU A 83 -2.38 2.91 -14.40
CA LEU A 83 -3.19 4.12 -14.21
C LEU A 83 -2.45 5.40 -14.64
N LEU A 84 -1.14 5.45 -14.44
CA LEU A 84 -0.34 6.67 -14.66
C LEU A 84 0.52 6.61 -15.93
N ASP A 85 0.45 5.49 -16.66
CA ASP A 85 1.24 5.21 -17.86
C ASP A 85 2.74 5.54 -17.70
N LEU A 86 3.31 5.11 -16.56
CA LEU A 86 4.71 5.34 -16.22
C LEU A 86 5.60 4.17 -16.68
N LYS A 87 6.90 4.46 -16.85
CA LYS A 87 7.90 3.39 -17.02
C LYS A 87 7.92 2.49 -15.79
N TRP A 88 8.05 1.17 -16.01
CA TRP A 88 8.11 0.15 -14.94
C TRP A 88 9.03 0.51 -13.77
N PHE A 89 10.23 1.00 -14.07
CA PHE A 89 11.18 1.38 -13.02
C PHE A 89 10.69 2.59 -12.20
N ARG A 90 10.06 3.58 -12.84
CA ARG A 90 9.50 4.74 -12.13
C ARG A 90 8.30 4.37 -11.29
N SER A 91 7.39 3.54 -11.81
CA SER A 91 6.23 3.09 -11.02
C SER A 91 6.66 2.27 -9.82
N LEU A 92 7.72 1.46 -9.94
CA LEU A 92 8.28 0.70 -8.82
C LEU A 92 8.83 1.63 -7.72
N LEU A 93 9.59 2.66 -8.10
CA LEU A 93 10.14 3.63 -7.14
C LEU A 93 9.02 4.38 -6.41
N ILE A 94 7.95 4.76 -7.12
CA ILE A 94 6.81 5.43 -6.50
C ILE A 94 6.14 4.48 -5.50
N ALA A 95 5.81 3.26 -5.92
CA ALA A 95 5.20 2.24 -5.05
C ALA A 95 6.04 1.96 -3.80
N LEU A 96 7.35 1.77 -3.98
CA LEU A 96 8.31 1.57 -2.88
C LEU A 96 8.34 2.77 -1.94
N SER A 97 8.45 3.99 -2.48
CA SER A 97 8.49 5.19 -1.65
C SER A 97 7.20 5.40 -0.86
N ALA A 98 6.05 5.09 -1.47
CA ALA A 98 4.75 5.17 -0.81
C ALA A 98 4.69 4.20 0.37
N ASN A 99 5.01 2.92 0.15
CA ASN A 99 5.04 1.87 1.17
C ASN A 99 6.07 2.13 2.27
N VAL A 100 7.28 2.60 1.93
CA VAL A 100 8.32 2.91 2.91
C VAL A 100 7.87 4.07 3.81
N VAL A 101 7.25 5.10 3.24
CA VAL A 101 6.77 6.24 4.04
C VAL A 101 5.61 5.80 4.93
N THR A 102 4.63 5.03 4.44
CA THR A 102 3.54 4.50 5.27
C THR A 102 4.01 3.52 6.33
N ALA A 103 5.01 2.68 6.05
CA ALA A 103 5.63 1.80 7.04
C ALA A 103 6.38 2.61 8.12
N ALA A 104 7.22 3.57 7.72
CA ALA A 104 7.94 4.46 8.65
C ALA A 104 6.98 5.23 9.56
N MET A 105 5.91 5.73 8.98
CA MET A 105 4.80 6.37 9.67
C MET A 105 4.14 5.44 10.70
N SER A 106 3.94 4.16 10.36
CA SER A 106 3.36 3.17 11.27
C SER A 106 4.23 2.85 12.50
N PHE A 107 5.51 3.25 12.51
CA PHE A 107 6.36 3.19 13.71
C PHE A 107 6.20 4.40 14.63
N LEU A 108 5.60 5.49 14.14
CA LEU A 108 5.38 6.72 14.91
C LEU A 108 4.07 6.72 15.69
N TYR A 109 3.18 5.75 15.45
CA TYR A 109 1.85 5.67 16.07
C TYR A 109 1.34 4.24 16.22
#